data_AF-A0A968LLB4-F1
#
_entry.id   AF-A0A968LLB4-F1
#
_cell.length_a   1.000
_cell.length_b   1.000
_cell.length_c   1.000
_cell.angle_alpha   90.00
_cell.angle_beta   90.00
_cell.angle_gamma   90.00
#
_symmetry.space_group_name_H-M   'P 1'
#
loop_
_entity.id
_entity.type
_entity.pdbx_description
1 polymer ?
#
loop_
_entity_poly.entity_id
_entity_poly.type
_entity_poly.pdbx_seq_one_letter_code
_entity_poly.pdbx_strand_id
1 'polypeptide(L)'
;MQQGSKTNWQVGALFGIPVYIDSSWFLILALVTFANGLSWQQLYPQWFMGIAWALGLAMALLLFVSVLLHELGHSLVARSQGIKVNSITLFMFGGVASIDDEAKTPGRAFQVAIAGPLVSLCLFTLMALLATLPPEASPGQVLLENLADINLVLALFNLIPGLPLDGGQILKALVWKATGNRFQGVRWAARTGQALGWLAITLGLLITFLMGNLTGIWMTMLGWFGLRNAYTYERYTQLQEALLQLQAEDAMTRDFRVVDATKSLRQFADHYLLDTVQQSTYFAASDGRYRGMVNLDSLNMIERSQWDLQSIASVVQPLQEISTVRQNTPMTEVIERLEAEHLPLITVLSPADAVAGIIDRGDAVKALAKKLNLPISEADIRRIKEEGSYPHSLQLPAIARTVMADLVAPKTAAKSSSN
;
A
#
# COMPACT_ATOMS: atom_id res chain seq x y z
N MET A 1 0.55 -8.63 -6.69
CA MET A 1 -0.43 -9.61 -7.22
C MET A 1 -1.06 -8.98 -8.44
N GLN A 2 -0.98 -9.63 -9.60
CA GLN A 2 -1.69 -9.23 -10.81
C GLN A 2 -3.17 -8.98 -10.46
N GLN A 3 -3.68 -7.82 -10.90
CA GLN A 3 -5.11 -7.59 -11.01
C GLN A 3 -5.64 -8.50 -12.14
N GLY A 4 -5.74 -9.80 -11.88
CA GLY A 4 -6.75 -10.61 -12.59
C GLY A 4 -8.10 -10.00 -12.23
N SER A 5 -8.98 -9.83 -13.23
CA SER A 5 -10.28 -9.17 -13.07
C SER A 5 -11.05 -9.73 -11.88
N LYS A 6 -10.93 -9.08 -10.72
CA LYS A 6 -11.79 -9.38 -9.59
C LYS A 6 -13.14 -8.78 -9.94
N THR A 7 -14.09 -9.64 -10.30
CA THR A 7 -15.50 -9.29 -10.41
C THR A 7 -15.99 -8.93 -9.01
N ASN A 8 -15.78 -7.66 -8.65
CA ASN A 8 -16.34 -7.05 -7.46
C ASN A 8 -17.73 -6.55 -7.84
N TRP A 9 -18.75 -7.15 -7.24
CA TRP A 9 -20.15 -6.82 -7.51
C TRP A 9 -20.56 -5.68 -6.59
N GLN A 10 -20.97 -4.54 -7.14
CA GLN A 10 -21.51 -3.46 -6.32
C GLN A 10 -22.92 -3.81 -5.87
N VAL A 11 -23.14 -3.87 -4.56
CA VAL A 11 -24.43 -4.26 -3.97
C VAL A 11 -25.23 -3.04 -3.52
N GLY A 12 -24.55 -1.93 -3.20
CA GLY A 12 -25.20 -0.68 -2.82
C GLY A 12 -24.20 0.37 -2.34
N ALA A 13 -24.71 1.38 -1.64
CA ALA A 13 -23.90 2.36 -0.93
C ALA A 13 -24.52 2.66 0.44
N LEU A 14 -23.68 2.65 1.49
CA LEU A 14 -24.07 3.00 2.86
C LEU A 14 -23.41 4.31 3.23
N PHE A 15 -24.21 5.31 3.62
CA PHE A 15 -23.73 6.67 3.91
C PHE A 15 -22.93 7.31 2.76
N GLY A 16 -23.12 6.88 1.51
CA GLY A 16 -22.34 7.33 0.36
C GLY A 16 -21.01 6.60 0.15
N ILE A 17 -20.76 5.52 0.90
CA ILE A 17 -19.62 4.62 0.70
C ILE A 17 -20.11 3.41 -0.12
N PRO A 18 -19.59 3.19 -1.34
CA PRO A 18 -19.89 2.01 -2.14
C PRO A 18 -19.52 0.71 -1.42
N VAL A 19 -20.43 -0.26 -1.44
CA VAL A 19 -20.22 -1.61 -0.87
C VAL A 19 -20.13 -2.63 -2.01
N TYR A 20 -19.03 -3.38 -2.03
CA TYR A 20 -18.74 -4.42 -2.99
C TYR A 20 -18.70 -5.80 -2.34
N ILE A 21 -19.04 -6.83 -3.11
CA ILE A 21 -18.86 -8.23 -2.77
C ILE A 21 -17.90 -8.87 -3.77
N ASP A 22 -16.81 -9.46 -3.26
CA ASP A 22 -15.89 -10.29 -4.02
C ASP A 22 -16.49 -11.69 -4.21
N SER A 23 -16.23 -12.33 -5.35
CA SER A 23 -16.80 -13.65 -5.66
C SER A 23 -16.47 -14.74 -4.62
N SER A 24 -15.35 -14.61 -3.88
CA SER A 24 -14.99 -15.50 -2.76
C SER A 24 -15.97 -15.44 -1.58
N TRP A 25 -16.76 -14.37 -1.48
CA TRP A 25 -17.79 -14.21 -0.45
C TRP A 25 -18.86 -15.30 -0.52
N PHE A 26 -19.30 -15.69 -1.73
CA PHE A 26 -20.31 -16.73 -1.89
C PHE A 26 -19.84 -18.10 -1.38
N LEU A 27 -18.53 -18.39 -1.52
CA LEU A 27 -17.94 -19.61 -1.02
C LEU A 27 -18.00 -19.68 0.52
N ILE A 28 -17.59 -18.61 1.20
CA ILE A 28 -17.62 -18.57 2.66
C ILE A 28 -19.06 -18.50 3.19
N LEU A 29 -19.98 -17.82 2.49
CA LEU A 29 -21.40 -17.83 2.83
C LEU A 29 -21.95 -19.26 2.84
N ALA A 30 -21.67 -20.02 1.78
CA ALA A 30 -22.09 -21.41 1.68
C ALA A 30 -21.45 -22.27 2.78
N LEU A 31 -20.16 -22.10 3.05
CA LEU A 31 -19.43 -22.86 4.08
C LEU A 31 -19.97 -22.57 5.49
N VAL A 32 -20.18 -21.30 5.85
CA VAL A 32 -20.72 -20.90 7.16
C VAL A 32 -22.17 -21.35 7.30
N THR A 33 -22.98 -21.22 6.24
CA THR A 33 -24.35 -21.72 6.21
C THR A 33 -24.38 -23.23 6.46
N PHE A 34 -23.52 -23.98 5.77
CA PHE A 34 -23.43 -25.42 5.89
C PHE A 34 -22.94 -25.85 7.28
N ALA A 35 -21.89 -25.22 7.80
CA ALA A 35 -21.34 -25.52 9.11
C ALA A 35 -22.37 -25.29 10.23
N ASN A 36 -23.05 -24.13 10.23
CA ASN A 36 -24.07 -23.82 11.23
C ASN A 36 -25.34 -24.66 11.06
N GLY A 37 -25.80 -24.85 9.82
CA GLY A 37 -26.98 -25.68 9.54
C GLY A 37 -26.79 -27.13 10.00
N LEU A 38 -25.61 -27.72 9.70
CA LEU A 38 -25.26 -29.05 10.17
C LEU A 38 -25.12 -29.11 11.70
N SER A 39 -24.43 -28.13 12.30
CA SER A 39 -24.22 -28.08 13.75
C SER A 39 -25.56 -27.96 14.50
N TRP A 40 -26.44 -27.04 14.10
CA TRP A 40 -27.73 -26.86 14.75
C TRP A 40 -28.69 -28.03 14.51
N GLN A 41 -28.63 -28.70 13.36
CA GLN A 41 -29.39 -29.95 13.16
C GLN A 41 -28.94 -31.06 14.12
N GLN A 42 -27.65 -31.10 14.49
CA GLN A 42 -27.12 -32.09 15.43
C GLN A 42 -27.42 -31.72 16.89
N LEU A 43 -27.29 -30.44 17.26
CA LEU A 43 -27.58 -29.96 18.61
C LEU A 43 -29.08 -29.92 18.93
N TYR A 44 -29.91 -29.59 17.94
CA TYR A 44 -31.36 -29.46 18.08
C TYR A 44 -32.09 -30.41 17.12
N PRO A 45 -31.97 -31.74 17.32
CA PRO A 45 -32.59 -32.74 16.44
C PRO A 45 -34.12 -32.66 16.42
N GLN A 46 -34.73 -32.01 17.41
CA GLN A 46 -36.16 -31.72 17.46
C GLN A 46 -36.63 -30.62 16.49
N TRP A 47 -35.72 -29.80 15.98
CA TRP A 47 -36.07 -28.77 15.01
C TRP A 47 -36.32 -29.41 13.64
N PHE A 48 -37.32 -28.90 12.93
CA PHE A 48 -37.51 -29.26 11.54
C PHE A 48 -36.26 -28.90 10.73
N MET A 49 -35.81 -29.80 9.86
CA MET A 49 -34.58 -29.63 9.11
C MET A 49 -34.51 -28.29 8.37
N GLY A 50 -35.60 -27.86 7.74
CA GLY A 50 -35.65 -26.57 7.06
C GLY A 50 -35.36 -25.37 7.98
N ILE A 51 -35.71 -25.43 9.26
CA ILE A 51 -35.44 -24.36 10.23
C ILE A 51 -33.94 -24.27 10.53
N ALA A 52 -33.28 -25.40 10.78
CA ALA A 52 -31.84 -25.41 11.07
C ALA A 52 -31.02 -24.82 9.91
N TRP A 53 -31.34 -25.20 8.67
CA TRP A 53 -30.67 -24.65 7.48
C TRP A 53 -31.03 -23.19 7.21
N ALA A 54 -32.29 -22.79 7.40
CA ALA A 54 -32.71 -21.40 7.25
C ALA A 54 -32.02 -20.49 8.27
N LEU A 55 -31.92 -20.95 9.53
CA LEU A 55 -31.15 -20.24 10.55
C LEU A 55 -29.67 -20.21 10.17
N GLY A 56 -29.08 -21.32 9.70
CA GLY A 56 -27.67 -21.36 9.28
C GLY A 56 -27.35 -20.29 8.23
N LEU A 57 -28.25 -20.12 7.25
CA LEU A 57 -28.14 -19.07 6.24
C LEU A 57 -28.32 -17.68 6.85
N ALA A 58 -29.32 -17.49 7.72
CA ALA A 58 -29.56 -16.23 8.40
C ALA A 58 -28.34 -15.82 9.24
N MET A 59 -27.72 -16.76 9.95
CA MET A 59 -26.53 -16.55 10.75
C MET A 59 -25.34 -16.14 9.89
N ALA A 60 -25.12 -16.81 8.76
CA ALA A 60 -24.07 -16.44 7.83
C ALA A 60 -24.26 -15.02 7.30
N LEU A 61 -25.49 -14.63 6.92
CA LEU A 61 -25.79 -13.28 6.46
C LEU A 61 -25.61 -12.24 7.58
N LEU A 62 -26.07 -12.51 8.80
CA LEU A 62 -25.95 -11.61 9.95
C LEU A 62 -24.49 -11.43 10.40
N LEU A 63 -23.65 -12.47 10.25
CA LEU A 63 -22.21 -12.36 10.42
C LEU A 63 -21.62 -11.34 9.45
N PHE A 64 -21.97 -11.41 8.16
CA PHE A 64 -21.48 -10.43 7.18
C PHE A 64 -22.01 -9.03 7.43
N VAL A 65 -23.25 -8.89 7.90
CA VAL A 65 -23.78 -7.59 8.34
C VAL A 65 -22.96 -7.07 9.53
N SER A 66 -22.60 -7.92 10.49
CA SER A 66 -21.77 -7.53 11.63
C SER A 66 -20.37 -7.06 11.20
N VAL A 67 -19.73 -7.79 10.28
CA VAL A 67 -18.44 -7.39 9.69
C VAL A 67 -18.58 -6.07 8.91
N LEU A 68 -19.64 -5.92 8.11
CA LEU A 68 -19.90 -4.69 7.37
C LEU A 68 -20.09 -3.49 8.31
N LEU A 69 -20.84 -3.65 9.40
CA LEU A 69 -21.05 -2.61 10.40
C LEU A 69 -19.75 -2.27 11.15
N HIS A 70 -18.91 -3.26 11.44
CA HIS A 70 -17.57 -3.07 12.00
C HIS A 70 -16.70 -2.20 11.09
N GLU A 71 -16.58 -2.56 9.80
CA GLU A 71 -15.84 -1.77 8.79
C GLU A 71 -16.43 -0.37 8.58
N LEU A 72 -17.77 -0.27 8.65
CA LEU A 72 -18.46 1.01 8.58
C LEU A 72 -18.12 1.90 9.77
N GLY A 73 -17.92 1.33 10.97
CA GLY A 73 -17.43 2.06 12.15
C GLY A 73 -16.11 2.78 11.88
N HIS A 74 -15.11 2.05 11.38
CA HIS A 74 -13.84 2.65 10.96
C HIS A 74 -14.03 3.74 9.92
N SER A 75 -14.83 3.44 8.89
CA SER A 75 -15.04 4.31 7.74
C SER A 75 -15.73 5.63 8.12
N LEU A 76 -16.74 5.60 8.98
CA LEU A 76 -17.45 6.79 9.44
C LEU A 76 -16.54 7.68 10.30
N VAL A 77 -15.74 7.09 11.19
CA VAL A 77 -14.78 7.87 11.98
C VAL A 77 -13.69 8.46 11.08
N ALA A 78 -13.16 7.71 10.11
CA ALA A 78 -12.19 8.23 9.15
C ALA A 78 -12.76 9.42 8.35
N ARG A 79 -14.00 9.30 7.85
CA ARG A 79 -14.67 10.40 7.14
C ARG A 79 -14.91 11.62 8.01
N SER A 80 -15.27 11.44 9.28
CA SER A 80 -15.42 12.55 10.22
C SER A 80 -14.12 13.35 10.41
N GLN A 81 -12.97 12.73 10.14
CA GLN A 81 -11.65 13.34 10.21
C GLN A 81 -11.17 13.93 8.87
N GLY A 82 -12.01 13.90 7.83
CA GLY A 82 -11.70 14.38 6.48
C GLY A 82 -10.92 13.40 5.62
N ILE A 83 -10.82 12.12 6.03
CA ILE A 83 -10.14 11.08 5.27
C ILE A 83 -11.11 10.50 4.23
N LYS A 84 -10.66 10.40 2.98
CA LYS A 84 -11.48 9.85 1.89
C LYS A 84 -11.54 8.33 1.99
N VAL A 85 -12.77 7.80 1.98
CA VAL A 85 -13.09 6.37 1.97
C VAL A 85 -13.73 6.06 0.62
N ASN A 86 -13.06 5.23 -0.19
CA ASN A 86 -13.48 4.94 -1.55
C ASN A 86 -14.54 3.85 -1.60
N SER A 87 -14.40 2.79 -0.79
CA SER A 87 -15.30 1.64 -0.82
C SER A 87 -15.10 0.70 0.37
N ILE A 88 -16.07 -0.16 0.63
CA ILE A 88 -15.94 -1.33 1.51
C ILE A 88 -16.16 -2.58 0.66
N THR A 89 -15.25 -3.55 0.74
CA THR A 89 -15.37 -4.81 0.00
C THR A 89 -15.43 -5.99 0.97
N LEU A 90 -16.48 -6.80 0.87
CA LEU A 90 -16.62 -8.05 1.61
C LEU A 90 -16.05 -9.22 0.81
N PHE A 91 -15.28 -10.08 1.46
CA PHE A 91 -14.60 -11.22 0.85
C PHE A 91 -14.49 -12.39 1.86
N MET A 92 -13.88 -13.50 1.46
CA MET A 92 -13.88 -14.72 2.29
C MET A 92 -13.24 -14.60 3.68
N PHE A 93 -12.33 -13.65 3.90
CA PHE A 93 -11.66 -13.46 5.20
C PHE A 93 -12.20 -12.26 6.00
N GLY A 94 -13.29 -11.62 5.56
CA GLY A 94 -13.90 -10.49 6.27
C GLY A 94 -14.26 -9.33 5.35
N GLY A 95 -14.10 -8.11 5.85
CA GLY A 95 -14.28 -6.87 5.10
C GLY A 95 -12.95 -6.11 5.00
N VAL A 96 -12.82 -5.28 3.96
CA VAL A 96 -11.73 -4.31 3.87
C VAL A 96 -12.27 -2.97 3.37
N ALA A 97 -12.02 -1.91 4.13
CA ALA A 97 -12.26 -0.55 3.69
C ALA A 97 -11.07 -0.03 2.86
N SER A 98 -11.34 0.48 1.66
CA SER A 98 -10.37 1.23 0.86
C SER A 98 -10.37 2.68 1.32
N ILE A 99 -9.28 3.10 1.96
CA ILE A 99 -9.08 4.43 2.53
C ILE A 99 -7.85 5.04 1.86
N ASP A 100 -7.97 6.25 1.31
CA ASP A 100 -6.91 6.89 0.50
C ASP A 100 -5.72 7.33 1.34
N ASP A 101 -5.98 7.92 2.52
CA ASP A 101 -4.96 8.53 3.37
C ASP A 101 -4.91 7.88 4.76
N GLU A 102 -3.72 7.86 5.36
CA GLU A 102 -3.59 7.52 6.78
C GLU A 102 -3.88 8.73 7.69
N ALA A 103 -4.24 8.44 8.94
CA ALA A 103 -4.49 9.48 9.93
C ALA A 103 -3.20 10.28 10.25
N LYS A 104 -3.30 11.62 10.17
CA LYS A 104 -2.18 12.56 10.36
C LYS A 104 -1.68 12.71 11.80
N THR A 105 -2.45 12.24 12.78
CA THR A 105 -2.07 12.33 14.20
C THR A 105 -2.33 10.99 14.90
N PRO A 106 -1.58 10.64 15.95
CA PRO A 106 -1.79 9.39 16.66
C PRO A 106 -3.18 9.31 17.30
N GLY A 107 -3.74 10.42 17.78
CA GLY A 107 -5.09 10.44 18.34
C GLY A 107 -6.16 10.10 17.31
N ARG A 108 -6.05 10.66 16.09
CA ARG A 108 -6.94 10.34 14.97
C ARG A 108 -6.82 8.89 14.54
N ALA A 109 -5.60 8.36 14.46
CA ALA A 109 -5.33 6.96 14.15
C ALA A 109 -5.97 6.01 15.18
N PHE A 110 -5.83 6.33 16.47
CA PHE A 110 -6.45 5.57 17.55
C PHE A 110 -7.98 5.56 17.46
N GLN A 111 -8.59 6.73 17.22
CA GLN A 111 -10.05 6.85 17.08
C GLN A 111 -10.60 6.01 15.93
N VAL A 112 -9.92 6.03 14.77
CA VAL A 112 -10.32 5.17 13.65
C VAL A 112 -10.17 3.71 14.03
N ALA A 113 -9.02 3.29 14.59
CA ALA A 113 -8.75 1.90 14.92
C ALA A 113 -9.69 1.31 15.98
N ILE A 114 -10.13 2.09 16.97
CA ILE A 114 -11.04 1.59 18.01
C ILE A 114 -12.51 1.57 17.58
N ALA A 115 -12.86 2.24 16.48
CA ALA A 115 -14.26 2.42 16.05
C ALA A 115 -14.94 1.09 15.71
N GLY A 116 -14.33 0.23 14.90
CA GLY A 116 -14.87 -1.09 14.55
C GLY A 116 -15.08 -1.98 15.78
N PRO A 117 -14.05 -2.19 16.64
CA PRO A 117 -14.21 -2.94 17.88
C PRO A 117 -15.34 -2.42 18.77
N LEU A 118 -15.53 -1.10 18.88
CA LEU A 118 -16.65 -0.54 19.63
C LEU A 118 -18.01 -0.85 19.00
N VAL A 119 -18.12 -0.81 17.66
CA VAL A 119 -19.34 -1.24 16.97
C VAL A 119 -19.63 -2.72 17.25
N SER A 120 -18.64 -3.59 17.17
CA SER A 120 -18.80 -5.02 17.47
C SER A 120 -19.20 -5.25 18.94
N LEU A 121 -18.61 -4.52 19.89
CA LEU A 121 -19.04 -4.60 21.30
C LEU A 121 -20.48 -4.10 21.50
N CYS A 122 -20.88 -3.02 20.82
CA CYS A 122 -22.26 -2.54 20.87
C CYS A 122 -23.23 -3.59 20.31
N LEU A 123 -22.89 -4.22 19.18
CA LEU A 123 -23.67 -5.31 18.59
C LEU A 123 -23.76 -6.52 19.53
N PHE A 124 -22.65 -6.91 20.17
CA PHE A 124 -22.66 -7.95 21.20
C PHE A 124 -23.66 -7.61 22.32
N THR A 125 -23.55 -6.42 22.91
CA THR A 125 -24.45 -6.02 24.01
C THR A 125 -25.92 -5.96 23.59
N LEU A 126 -26.19 -5.48 22.37
CA LEU A 126 -27.55 -5.38 21.85
C LEU A 126 -28.14 -6.78 21.59
N MET A 127 -27.40 -7.66 20.92
CA MET A 127 -27.87 -9.02 20.62
C MET A 127 -28.04 -9.85 21.90
N ALA A 128 -27.14 -9.73 22.87
CA ALA A 128 -27.26 -10.38 24.17
C ALA A 128 -28.49 -9.91 24.94
N LEU A 129 -28.81 -8.61 24.89
CA LEU A 129 -30.04 -8.09 25.50
C LEU A 129 -31.29 -8.59 24.77
N LEU A 130 -31.29 -8.55 23.43
CA LEU A 130 -32.42 -9.03 22.63
C LEU A 130 -32.65 -10.53 22.78
N ALA A 131 -31.60 -11.32 23.04
CA ALA A 131 -31.70 -12.75 23.29
C ALA A 131 -32.55 -13.11 24.52
N THR A 132 -32.79 -12.16 25.44
CA THR A 132 -33.65 -12.37 26.62
C THR A 132 -35.15 -12.29 26.32
N LEU A 133 -35.54 -11.83 25.12
CA LEU A 133 -36.94 -11.63 24.76
C LEU A 133 -37.64 -12.91 24.23
N PRO A 134 -37.00 -13.73 23.36
CA PRO A 134 -37.61 -14.97 22.88
C PRO A 134 -37.72 -16.04 23.98
N PRO A 135 -38.60 -17.04 23.82
CA PRO A 135 -38.69 -18.16 24.75
C PRO A 135 -37.39 -18.94 24.88
N GLU A 136 -37.17 -19.53 26.07
CA GLU A 136 -36.01 -20.36 26.34
C GLU A 136 -35.86 -21.51 25.33
N ALA A 137 -34.64 -21.73 24.85
CA ALA A 137 -34.26 -22.72 23.84
C ALA A 137 -35.00 -22.57 22.49
N SER A 138 -35.60 -21.39 22.22
CA SER A 138 -36.21 -21.12 20.93
C SER A 138 -35.15 -20.89 19.85
N PRO A 139 -35.46 -21.20 18.57
CA PRO A 139 -34.58 -20.91 17.44
C PRO A 139 -34.11 -19.45 17.39
N GLY A 140 -34.99 -18.51 17.78
CA GLY A 140 -34.69 -17.08 17.82
C GLY A 140 -33.69 -16.70 18.90
N GLN A 141 -33.82 -17.25 20.11
CA GLN A 141 -32.85 -17.04 21.19
C GLN A 141 -31.47 -17.56 20.77
N VAL A 142 -31.40 -18.80 20.29
CA VAL A 142 -30.13 -19.43 19.88
C VAL A 142 -29.42 -18.60 18.82
N LEU A 143 -30.15 -18.09 17.82
CA LEU A 143 -29.57 -17.23 16.78
C LEU A 143 -28.98 -15.94 17.38
N LEU A 144 -29.71 -15.27 18.28
CA LEU A 144 -29.27 -14.02 18.90
C LEU A 144 -28.08 -14.21 19.84
N GLU A 145 -28.07 -15.27 20.64
CA GLU A 145 -26.94 -15.62 21.52
C GLU A 145 -25.68 -15.90 20.71
N ASN A 146 -25.77 -16.74 19.68
CA ASN A 146 -24.61 -17.04 18.83
C ASN A 146 -24.15 -15.79 18.06
N LEU A 147 -25.06 -14.91 17.62
CA LEU A 147 -24.69 -13.65 16.99
C LEU A 147 -24.01 -12.67 17.96
N ALA A 148 -24.44 -12.65 19.22
CA ALA A 148 -23.77 -11.91 20.28
C ALA A 148 -22.34 -12.44 20.47
N ASP A 149 -22.19 -13.75 20.66
CA ASP A 149 -20.90 -14.40 20.87
C ASP A 149 -19.93 -14.13 19.73
N ILE A 150 -20.38 -14.21 18.47
CA ILE A 150 -19.51 -13.89 17.33
C ILE A 150 -19.10 -12.42 17.33
N ASN A 151 -19.99 -11.48 17.68
CA ASN A 151 -19.62 -10.07 17.77
C ASN A 151 -18.62 -9.81 18.89
N LEU A 152 -18.71 -10.52 20.01
CA LEU A 152 -17.72 -10.46 21.08
C LEU A 152 -16.37 -11.03 20.61
N VAL A 153 -16.38 -12.19 19.98
CA VAL A 153 -15.16 -12.81 19.40
C VAL A 153 -14.53 -11.89 18.35
N LEU A 154 -15.34 -11.29 17.47
CA LEU A 154 -14.88 -10.34 16.45
C LEU A 154 -14.20 -9.12 17.09
N ALA A 155 -14.79 -8.57 18.16
CA ALA A 155 -14.20 -7.45 18.88
C ALA A 155 -12.89 -7.83 19.57
N LEU A 156 -12.88 -8.92 20.33
CA LEU A 156 -11.72 -9.37 21.10
C LEU A 156 -10.57 -9.80 20.19
N PHE A 157 -10.87 -10.52 19.11
CA PHE A 157 -9.88 -10.92 18.12
C PHE A 157 -9.26 -9.68 17.45
N ASN A 158 -10.08 -8.70 17.05
CA ASN A 158 -9.54 -7.47 16.47
C ASN A 158 -8.76 -6.62 17.47
N LEU A 159 -9.01 -6.71 18.78
CA LEU A 159 -8.24 -5.99 19.80
C LEU A 159 -6.87 -6.61 20.14
N ILE A 160 -6.52 -7.76 19.55
CA ILE A 160 -5.19 -8.36 19.73
C ILE A 160 -4.11 -7.36 19.25
N PRO A 161 -3.07 -7.07 20.06
CA PRO A 161 -2.14 -5.97 19.82
C PRO A 161 -1.06 -6.30 18.78
N GLY A 162 -1.43 -6.67 17.56
CA GLY A 162 -0.50 -6.99 16.49
C GLY A 162 -1.08 -6.73 15.10
N LEU A 163 -0.28 -6.14 14.20
CA LEU A 163 -0.72 -5.95 12.81
C LEU A 163 -0.95 -7.32 12.14
N PRO A 164 -1.98 -7.45 11.29
CA PRO A 164 -2.79 -6.39 10.68
C PRO A 164 -4.07 -6.00 11.45
N LEU A 165 -4.30 -6.55 12.65
CA LEU A 165 -5.54 -6.36 13.41
C LEU A 165 -5.66 -4.93 13.97
N ASP A 166 -6.87 -4.52 14.33
CA ASP A 166 -7.14 -3.17 14.87
C ASP A 166 -6.35 -2.87 16.15
N GLY A 167 -6.16 -3.85 17.02
CA GLY A 167 -5.33 -3.76 18.21
C GLY A 167 -3.88 -3.46 17.87
N GLY A 168 -3.40 -3.94 16.72
CA GLY A 168 -2.12 -3.55 16.13
C GLY A 168 -2.12 -2.08 15.71
N GLN A 169 -3.19 -1.59 15.09
CA GLN A 169 -3.34 -0.17 14.73
C GLN A 169 -3.46 0.74 15.96
N ILE A 170 -4.13 0.27 17.02
CA ILE A 170 -4.20 0.91 18.34
C ILE A 170 -2.79 0.99 18.94
N LEU A 171 -2.06 -0.14 18.98
CA LEU A 171 -0.68 -0.17 19.47
C LEU A 171 0.23 0.77 18.67
N LYS A 172 0.10 0.78 17.34
CA LYS A 172 0.80 1.72 16.45
C LYS A 172 0.57 3.16 16.88
N ALA A 173 -0.70 3.54 17.10
CA ALA A 173 -1.08 4.89 17.50
C ALA A 173 -0.54 5.27 18.89
N LEU A 174 -0.58 4.34 19.85
CA LEU A 174 -0.06 4.55 21.21
C LEU A 174 1.46 4.74 21.21
N VAL A 175 2.20 3.87 20.52
CA VAL A 175 3.66 3.96 20.41
C VAL A 175 4.06 5.22 19.62
N TRP A 176 3.32 5.57 18.57
CA TRP A 176 3.53 6.83 17.85
C TRP A 176 3.35 8.04 18.78
N LYS A 177 2.29 8.07 19.59
CA LYS A 177 2.09 9.15 20.58
C LYS A 177 3.23 9.22 21.59
N ALA A 178 3.72 8.08 22.08
CA ALA A 178 4.78 8.01 23.08
C ALA A 178 6.16 8.41 22.52
N THR A 179 6.47 8.02 21.27
CA THR A 179 7.79 8.22 20.66
C THR A 179 7.89 9.48 19.79
N GLY A 180 6.76 10.04 19.37
CA GLY A 180 6.71 11.11 18.36
C GLY A 180 7.01 10.63 16.93
N ASN A 181 7.32 9.34 16.72
CA ASN A 181 7.71 8.79 15.43
C ASN A 181 6.72 7.72 14.95
N ARG A 182 6.04 7.98 13.82
CA ARG A 182 5.06 7.06 13.21
C ARG A 182 5.68 5.73 12.79
N PHE A 183 6.89 5.75 12.22
CA PHE A 183 7.61 4.57 11.76
C PHE A 183 7.95 3.62 12.91
N GLN A 184 8.32 4.18 14.07
CA GLN A 184 8.52 3.39 15.30
C GLN A 184 7.21 2.74 15.77
N GLY A 185 6.08 3.46 15.67
CA GLY A 185 4.76 2.90 15.97
C GLY A 185 4.43 1.67 15.14
N VAL A 186 4.61 1.75 13.83
CA VAL A 186 4.37 0.61 12.93
C VAL A 186 5.34 -0.53 13.23
N ARG A 187 6.62 -0.24 13.46
CA ARG A 187 7.66 -1.24 13.72
C ARG A 187 7.35 -2.07 14.97
N TRP A 188 6.94 -1.42 16.07
CA TRP A 188 6.54 -2.13 17.28
C TRP A 188 5.25 -2.94 17.08
N ALA A 189 4.23 -2.37 16.43
CA ALA A 189 2.99 -3.08 16.16
C ALA A 189 3.17 -4.30 15.24
N ALA A 190 4.05 -4.19 14.24
CA ALA A 190 4.42 -5.30 13.36
C ALA A 190 5.19 -6.38 14.12
N ARG A 191 6.17 -6.01 14.96
CA ARG A 191 6.93 -6.98 15.77
C ARG A 191 6.06 -7.74 16.76
N THR A 192 5.12 -7.08 17.42
CA THR A 192 4.16 -7.79 18.29
C THR A 192 3.28 -8.74 17.47
N GLY A 193 2.81 -8.32 16.29
CA GLY A 193 2.11 -9.21 15.36
C GLY A 193 2.94 -10.42 14.92
N GLN A 194 4.24 -10.23 14.65
CA GLN A 194 5.16 -11.33 14.31
C GLN A 194 5.34 -12.30 15.48
N ALA A 195 5.52 -11.78 16.70
CA ALA A 195 5.66 -12.59 17.90
C ALA A 195 4.39 -13.42 18.18
N LEU A 196 3.22 -12.81 18.08
CA LEU A 196 1.93 -13.49 18.23
C LEU A 196 1.67 -14.51 17.12
N GLY A 197 2.07 -14.19 15.87
CA GLY A 197 1.99 -15.12 14.74
C GLY A 197 2.85 -16.37 14.96
N TRP A 198 4.10 -16.20 15.39
CA TRP A 198 4.97 -17.32 15.76
C TRP A 198 4.41 -18.13 16.92
N LEU A 199 3.90 -17.47 17.96
CA LEU A 199 3.25 -18.14 19.09
C LEU A 199 2.07 -19.00 18.62
N ALA A 200 1.21 -18.47 17.74
CA ALA A 200 0.07 -19.20 17.21
C ALA A 200 0.49 -20.40 16.34
N ILE A 201 1.55 -20.27 15.53
CA ILE A 201 2.13 -21.37 14.76
C ILE A 201 2.66 -22.46 15.69
N THR A 202 3.47 -22.09 16.69
CA THR A 202 4.07 -23.06 17.62
C THR A 202 2.99 -23.79 18.42
N LEU A 203 2.00 -23.07 18.96
CA LEU A 203 0.89 -23.67 19.70
C LEU A 203 0.02 -24.55 18.81
N GLY A 204 -0.31 -24.11 17.59
CA GLY A 204 -1.10 -24.89 16.64
C GLY A 204 -0.42 -26.20 16.23
N LEU A 205 0.88 -26.17 15.98
CA LEU A 205 1.68 -27.38 15.70
C LEU A 205 1.76 -28.29 16.92
N LEU A 206 1.96 -27.73 18.12
CA LEU A 206 2.01 -28.50 19.37
C LEU A 206 0.67 -29.19 19.66
N ILE A 207 -0.46 -28.50 19.51
CA ILE A 207 -1.81 -29.06 19.67
C ILE A 207 -2.02 -30.20 18.67
N THR A 208 -1.67 -29.98 17.40
CA THR A 208 -1.81 -31.01 16.35
C THR A 208 -1.01 -32.26 16.70
N PHE A 209 0.22 -32.08 17.18
CA PHE A 209 1.10 -33.18 17.55
C PHE A 209 0.64 -33.92 18.81
N LEU A 210 0.23 -33.21 19.86
CA LEU A 210 -0.15 -33.80 21.15
C LEU A 210 -1.55 -34.44 21.13
N MET A 211 -2.51 -33.83 20.45
CA MET A 211 -3.89 -34.31 20.41
C MET A 211 -4.16 -35.29 19.27
N GLY A 212 -3.22 -35.44 18.32
CA GLY A 212 -3.39 -36.29 17.15
C GLY A 212 -4.54 -35.87 16.23
N ASN A 213 -5.03 -34.63 16.33
CA ASN A 213 -6.13 -34.10 15.53
C ASN A 213 -5.68 -32.88 14.71
N LEU A 214 -6.37 -32.60 13.61
CA LEU A 214 -6.01 -31.52 12.69
C LEU A 214 -6.51 -30.13 13.14
N THR A 215 -7.08 -30.01 14.34
CA THR A 215 -7.66 -28.76 14.84
C THR A 215 -6.62 -27.65 14.93
N GLY A 216 -5.39 -27.99 15.34
CA GLY A 216 -4.29 -27.03 15.45
C GLY A 216 -3.79 -26.48 14.11
N ILE A 217 -4.12 -27.12 12.98
CA ILE A 217 -3.74 -26.62 11.64
C ILE A 217 -4.40 -25.27 11.36
N TRP A 218 -5.65 -25.07 11.78
CA TRP A 218 -6.32 -23.79 11.60
C TRP A 218 -5.61 -22.65 12.34
N MET A 219 -5.19 -22.89 13.58
CA MET A 219 -4.41 -21.93 14.37
C MET A 219 -3.05 -21.64 13.72
N THR A 220 -2.38 -22.66 13.20
CA THR A 220 -1.11 -22.52 12.46
C THR A 220 -1.30 -21.68 11.19
N MET A 221 -2.37 -21.91 10.43
CA MET A 221 -2.68 -21.14 9.22
C MET A 221 -2.98 -19.66 9.53
N LEU A 222 -3.76 -19.39 10.58
CA LEU A 222 -4.04 -18.03 11.05
C LEU A 222 -2.76 -17.32 11.50
N GLY A 223 -1.90 -18.00 12.27
CA GLY A 223 -0.61 -17.47 12.71
C GLY A 223 0.32 -17.16 11.54
N TRP A 224 0.41 -18.05 10.55
CA TRP A 224 1.19 -17.84 9.33
C TRP A 224 0.67 -16.66 8.49
N PHE A 225 -0.66 -16.55 8.33
CA PHE A 225 -1.26 -15.42 7.64
C PHE A 225 -0.98 -14.09 8.35
N GLY A 226 -1.15 -14.04 9.68
CA GLY A 226 -0.82 -12.87 10.50
C GLY A 226 0.65 -12.47 10.36
N LEU A 227 1.57 -13.44 10.46
CA LEU A 227 3.00 -13.24 10.32
C LEU A 227 3.37 -12.64 8.96
N ARG A 228 2.82 -13.21 7.88
CA ARG A 228 3.04 -12.70 6.52
C ARG A 228 2.56 -11.25 6.37
N ASN A 229 1.39 -10.93 6.93
CA ASN A 229 0.86 -9.56 6.87
C ASN A 229 1.73 -8.60 7.69
N ALA A 230 2.14 -8.96 8.90
CA ALA A 230 3.01 -8.14 9.74
C ALA A 230 4.35 -7.80 9.06
N TYR A 231 5.01 -8.78 8.43
CA TYR A 231 6.21 -8.53 7.61
C TYR A 231 5.93 -7.63 6.41
N THR A 232 4.77 -7.78 5.77
CA THR A 232 4.39 -6.93 4.62
C THR A 232 4.24 -5.47 5.05
N TYR A 233 3.55 -5.22 6.16
CA TYR A 233 3.39 -3.88 6.75
C TYR A 233 4.74 -3.24 7.10
N GLU A 234 5.65 -4.00 7.72
CA GLU A 234 6.98 -3.51 8.07
C GLU A 234 7.81 -3.13 6.82
N ARG A 235 7.84 -4.00 5.81
CA ARG A 235 8.55 -3.73 4.55
C ARG A 235 8.03 -2.50 3.83
N TYR A 236 6.71 -2.36 3.72
CA TYR A 236 6.08 -1.19 3.10
C TYR A 236 6.47 0.10 3.82
N THR A 237 6.45 0.07 5.16
CA THR A 237 6.84 1.19 6.02
C THR A 237 8.32 1.55 5.88
N GLN A 238 9.21 0.57 5.78
CA GLN A 238 10.64 0.79 5.55
C GLN A 238 10.91 1.45 4.19
N LEU A 239 10.18 1.05 3.15
CA LEU A 239 10.27 1.68 1.83
C LEU A 239 9.81 3.14 1.88
N GLN A 240 8.69 3.42 2.55
CA GLN A 240 8.22 4.80 2.76
C GLN A 240 9.23 5.65 3.52
N GLU A 241 9.77 5.14 4.63
CA GLU A 241 10.76 5.83 5.45
C GLU A 241 12.04 6.13 4.66
N ALA A 242 12.51 5.17 3.85
CA ALA A 242 13.69 5.37 3.02
C ALA A 242 13.46 6.41 1.92
N LEU A 243 12.31 6.38 1.24
CA LEU A 243 11.97 7.35 0.20
C LEU A 243 11.85 8.78 0.73
N LEU A 244 11.34 8.96 1.96
CA LEU A 244 11.27 10.27 2.62
C LEU A 244 12.65 10.85 2.96
N GLN A 245 13.65 10.01 3.13
CA GLN A 245 15.01 10.42 3.49
C GLN A 245 15.92 10.59 2.29
N LEU A 246 15.52 10.13 1.11
CA LEU A 246 16.32 10.20 -0.12
C LEU A 246 15.99 11.48 -0.91
N GLN A 247 17.04 12.12 -1.40
CA GLN A 247 16.96 13.27 -2.30
C GLN A 247 17.51 12.91 -3.69
N ALA A 248 17.24 13.75 -4.68
CA ALA A 248 17.75 13.57 -6.03
C ALA A 248 19.29 13.44 -6.06
N GLU A 249 20.01 14.16 -5.21
CA GLU A 249 21.47 14.05 -5.10
C GLU A 249 21.98 12.66 -4.67
N ASP A 250 21.19 11.90 -3.90
CA ASP A 250 21.54 10.55 -3.46
C ASP A 250 21.45 9.51 -4.57
N ALA A 251 20.62 9.81 -5.60
CA ALA A 251 20.34 8.91 -6.71
C ALA A 251 21.01 9.32 -8.02
N MET A 252 21.34 10.60 -8.20
CA MET A 252 21.84 11.09 -9.48
C MET A 252 23.16 10.44 -9.89
N THR A 253 23.26 10.13 -11.18
CA THR A 253 24.50 9.66 -11.80
C THR A 253 25.09 10.74 -12.70
N ARG A 254 26.39 10.64 -12.94
CA ARG A 254 27.12 11.47 -13.91
C ARG A 254 27.37 10.71 -15.21
N ASP A 255 26.48 9.77 -15.53
CA ASP A 255 26.56 8.94 -16.74
C ASP A 255 26.04 9.70 -17.96
N PHE A 256 26.55 10.92 -18.13
CA PHE A 256 26.28 11.80 -19.26
C PHE A 256 27.58 12.45 -19.74
N ARG A 257 27.58 12.90 -20.99
CA ARG A 257 28.72 13.61 -21.60
C ARG A 257 28.33 15.03 -21.93
N VAL A 258 29.27 15.96 -21.73
CA VAL A 258 29.11 17.35 -22.14
C VAL A 258 29.84 17.56 -23.44
N VAL A 259 29.14 18.13 -24.43
CA VAL A 259 29.68 18.45 -25.75
C VAL A 259 29.56 19.95 -26.02
N ASP A 260 30.47 20.47 -26.83
CA ASP A 260 30.47 21.87 -27.21
C ASP A 260 29.41 22.13 -28.29
N ALA A 261 28.44 22.99 -27.98
CA ALA A 261 27.29 23.27 -28.85
C ALA A 261 27.68 23.88 -30.20
N THR A 262 28.88 24.48 -30.32
CA THR A 262 29.33 25.11 -31.56
C THR A 262 29.99 24.14 -32.54
N LYS A 263 30.30 22.90 -32.13
CA LYS A 263 30.86 21.88 -33.03
C LYS A 263 29.85 21.45 -34.08
N SER A 264 30.35 20.98 -35.23
CA SER A 264 29.49 20.46 -36.30
C SER A 264 28.89 19.10 -35.92
N LEU A 265 27.74 18.75 -36.52
CA LEU A 265 27.11 17.45 -36.32
C LEU A 265 28.01 16.30 -36.78
N ARG A 266 28.83 16.49 -37.82
CA ARG A 266 29.80 15.47 -38.26
C ARG A 266 30.85 15.18 -37.19
N GLN A 267 31.45 16.21 -36.61
CA GLN A 267 32.43 16.04 -35.54
C GLN A 267 31.82 15.36 -34.31
N PHE A 268 30.55 15.65 -34.02
CA PHE A 268 29.83 14.97 -32.96
C PHE A 268 29.65 13.47 -33.26
N ALA A 269 29.17 13.14 -34.46
CA ALA A 269 28.96 11.76 -34.87
C ALA A 269 30.25 10.93 -34.86
N ASP A 270 31.31 11.46 -35.48
CA ASP A 270 32.57 10.73 -35.64
C ASP A 270 33.25 10.47 -34.29
N HIS A 271 33.14 11.39 -33.33
CA HIS A 271 33.87 11.32 -32.07
C HIS A 271 33.07 10.69 -30.92
N TYR A 272 31.74 10.77 -30.95
CA TYR A 272 30.91 10.34 -29.83
C TYR A 272 29.92 9.22 -30.17
N LEU A 273 29.50 9.08 -31.43
CA LEU A 273 28.53 8.04 -31.81
C LEU A 273 29.19 6.75 -32.29
N LEU A 274 30.40 6.83 -32.85
CA LEU A 274 31.12 5.66 -33.38
C LEU A 274 31.82 4.83 -32.29
N ASP A 275 32.07 5.38 -31.10
CA ASP A 275 32.97 4.78 -30.09
C ASP A 275 32.25 4.14 -28.88
N THR A 276 30.92 4.06 -28.85
CA THR A 276 30.22 3.74 -27.59
C THR A 276 29.57 2.35 -27.51
N VAL A 277 30.10 1.55 -26.57
CA VAL A 277 29.51 0.33 -25.97
C VAL A 277 28.29 0.66 -25.07
N GLN A 278 27.93 1.94 -24.87
CA GLN A 278 26.84 2.35 -23.98
C GLN A 278 26.14 3.63 -24.46
N GLN A 279 24.81 3.59 -24.60
CA GLN A 279 23.96 4.74 -24.92
C GLN A 279 24.10 5.80 -23.82
N SER A 280 24.90 6.83 -24.06
CA SER A 280 25.15 7.91 -23.11
C SER A 280 24.22 9.08 -23.37
N THR A 281 23.75 9.75 -22.32
CA THR A 281 23.01 11.02 -22.46
C THR A 281 24.01 12.14 -22.77
N TYR A 282 23.68 13.03 -23.71
CA TYR A 282 24.56 14.13 -24.12
C TYR A 282 23.93 15.49 -23.78
N PHE A 283 24.70 16.36 -23.14
CA PHE A 283 24.31 17.75 -22.91
C PHE A 283 25.22 18.69 -23.71
N ALA A 284 24.63 19.69 -24.34
CA ALA A 284 25.38 20.70 -25.06
C ALA A 284 25.64 21.91 -24.15
N ALA A 285 26.87 22.42 -24.19
CA ALA A 285 27.27 23.64 -23.50
C ALA A 285 27.97 24.59 -24.47
N SER A 286 27.78 25.89 -24.29
CA SER A 286 28.56 26.94 -24.95
C SER A 286 28.86 28.03 -23.94
N ASP A 287 30.02 28.68 -24.05
CA ASP A 287 30.40 29.81 -23.18
C ASP A 287 30.33 29.48 -21.68
N GLY A 288 30.65 28.23 -21.33
CA GLY A 288 30.60 27.73 -19.94
C GLY A 288 29.19 27.53 -19.38
N ARG A 289 28.13 27.62 -20.20
CA ARG A 289 26.74 27.41 -19.78
C ARG A 289 26.10 26.25 -20.52
N TYR A 290 25.32 25.45 -19.80
CA TYR A 290 24.48 24.41 -20.40
C TYR A 290 23.38 25.04 -21.24
N ARG A 291 23.23 24.56 -22.47
CA ARG A 291 22.18 24.99 -23.41
C ARG A 291 21.00 24.04 -23.39
N GLY A 292 21.25 22.75 -23.22
CA GLY A 292 20.19 21.74 -23.21
C GLY A 292 20.70 20.33 -23.44
N MET A 293 19.76 19.40 -23.61
CA MET A 293 20.04 17.99 -23.90
C MET A 293 20.05 17.80 -25.42
N VAL A 294 21.01 17.03 -25.93
CA VAL A 294 21.10 16.71 -27.36
C VAL A 294 20.08 15.61 -27.68
N ASN A 295 19.16 15.90 -28.59
CA ASN A 295 18.18 14.93 -29.06
C ASN A 295 18.76 14.11 -30.23
N LEU A 296 19.13 12.86 -29.96
CA LEU A 296 19.72 11.97 -30.96
C LEU A 296 18.73 11.61 -32.08
N ASP A 297 17.42 11.56 -31.80
CA ASP A 297 16.42 11.24 -32.82
C ASP A 297 16.31 12.35 -33.87
N SER A 298 16.60 13.60 -33.49
CA SER A 298 16.63 14.74 -34.40
C SER A 298 17.75 14.63 -35.43
N LEU A 299 18.85 13.92 -35.12
CA LEU A 299 19.94 13.69 -36.07
C LEU A 299 19.50 12.85 -37.27
N ASN A 300 18.58 11.90 -37.04
CA ASN A 300 18.04 11.04 -38.10
C ASN A 300 17.15 11.81 -39.09
N MET A 301 16.68 13.01 -38.72
CA MET A 301 15.87 13.87 -39.58
C MET A 301 16.71 14.81 -40.46
N ILE A 302 18.00 14.96 -40.18
CA ILE A 302 18.91 15.88 -40.89
C ILE A 302 19.71 15.10 -41.93
N GLU A 303 19.68 15.56 -43.18
CA GLU A 303 20.49 14.97 -44.25
C GLU A 303 21.99 15.04 -43.95
N ARG A 304 22.72 13.94 -44.20
CA ARG A 304 24.16 13.82 -43.91
C ARG A 304 25.04 14.86 -44.60
N SER A 305 24.60 15.40 -45.73
CA SER A 305 25.26 16.50 -46.46
C SER A 305 25.29 17.80 -45.65
N GLN A 306 24.32 17.99 -44.75
CA GLN A 306 24.18 19.20 -43.92
C GLN A 306 24.94 19.10 -42.60
N TRP A 307 25.48 17.93 -42.26
CA TRP A 307 26.15 17.68 -40.98
C TRP A 307 27.44 18.48 -40.79
N ASP A 308 28.05 18.92 -41.89
CA ASP A 308 29.22 19.80 -41.88
C ASP A 308 28.85 21.28 -41.72
N LEU A 309 27.61 21.65 -42.06
CA LEU A 309 27.10 23.03 -42.06
C LEU A 309 26.33 23.37 -40.79
N GLN A 310 25.63 22.40 -40.21
CA GLN A 310 24.86 22.58 -38.98
C GLN A 310 25.69 22.26 -37.74
N SER A 311 25.42 23.00 -36.66
CA SER A 311 26.04 22.79 -35.35
C SER A 311 25.17 21.93 -34.44
N ILE A 312 25.76 21.37 -33.39
CA ILE A 312 25.03 20.62 -32.35
C ILE A 312 23.87 21.45 -31.78
N ALA A 313 24.02 22.77 -31.67
CA ALA A 313 22.96 23.66 -31.20
C ALA A 313 21.61 23.50 -31.95
N SER A 314 21.62 23.04 -33.20
CA SER A 314 20.41 22.79 -34.00
C SER A 314 19.55 21.61 -33.52
N VAL A 315 20.15 20.67 -32.78
CA VAL A 315 19.50 19.44 -32.28
C VAL A 315 19.41 19.42 -30.74
N VAL A 316 19.63 20.57 -30.10
CA VAL A 316 19.54 20.71 -28.65
C VAL A 316 18.13 21.06 -28.25
N GLN A 317 17.54 20.23 -27.38
CA GLN A 317 16.34 20.58 -26.65
C GLN A 317 16.71 21.47 -25.46
N PRO A 318 16.23 22.73 -25.39
CA PRO A 318 16.58 23.67 -24.34
C PRO A 318 16.32 23.16 -22.92
N LEU A 319 17.14 23.58 -21.95
CA LEU A 319 16.95 23.22 -20.53
C LEU A 319 15.57 23.60 -19.98
N GLN A 320 14.93 24.63 -20.52
CA GLN A 320 13.60 25.08 -20.12
C GLN A 320 12.47 24.18 -20.65
N GLU A 321 12.76 23.38 -21.69
CA GLU A 321 11.78 22.51 -22.36
C GLU A 321 11.91 21.05 -21.92
N ILE A 322 12.98 20.70 -21.21
CA ILE A 322 13.14 19.37 -20.60
C ILE A 322 12.66 19.38 -19.16
N SER A 323 12.17 18.22 -18.69
CA SER A 323 11.81 18.06 -17.28
C SER A 323 13.07 18.06 -16.41
N THR A 324 13.11 18.98 -15.44
CA THR A 324 14.24 19.15 -14.52
C THR A 324 13.78 19.18 -13.06
N VAL A 325 14.67 18.71 -12.18
CA VAL A 325 14.53 18.77 -10.72
C VAL A 325 15.78 19.36 -10.09
N ARG A 326 15.68 19.81 -8.83
CA ARG A 326 16.83 20.31 -8.07
C ARG A 326 17.49 19.14 -7.32
N GLN A 327 18.76 19.30 -6.95
CA GLN A 327 19.49 18.30 -6.14
C GLN A 327 18.79 17.94 -4.83
N ASN A 328 18.13 18.91 -4.19
CA ASN A 328 17.42 18.73 -2.93
C ASN A 328 15.96 18.27 -3.09
N THR A 329 15.51 17.99 -4.32
CA THR A 329 14.15 17.51 -4.57
C THR A 329 14.00 16.11 -3.94
N PRO A 330 12.93 15.86 -3.16
CA PRO A 330 12.67 14.54 -2.59
C PRO A 330 12.51 13.46 -3.67
N MET A 331 13.02 12.26 -3.39
CA MET A 331 12.96 11.13 -4.32
C MET A 331 11.52 10.76 -4.71
N THR A 332 10.55 10.99 -3.81
CA THR A 332 9.12 10.76 -4.09
C THR A 332 8.58 11.62 -5.23
N GLU A 333 9.01 12.89 -5.30
CA GLU A 333 8.59 13.80 -6.37
C GLU A 333 9.23 13.40 -7.71
N VAL A 334 10.51 13.02 -7.68
CA VAL A 334 11.21 12.54 -8.87
C VAL A 334 10.55 11.28 -9.46
N ILE A 335 10.23 10.30 -8.61
CA ILE A 335 9.53 9.07 -9.05
C ILE A 335 8.17 9.43 -9.67
N GLU A 336 7.41 10.32 -9.05
CA GLU A 336 6.11 10.70 -9.61
C GLU A 336 6.25 11.42 -10.95
N ARG A 337 7.22 12.33 -11.12
CA ARG A 337 7.44 13.00 -12.41
C ARG A 337 7.85 12.01 -13.50
N LEU A 338 8.75 11.07 -13.20
CA LEU A 338 9.15 10.02 -14.15
C LEU A 338 7.95 9.21 -14.65
N GLU A 339 6.95 8.98 -13.79
CA GLU A 339 5.76 8.18 -14.10
C GLU A 339 4.64 9.01 -14.74
N ALA A 340 4.34 10.19 -14.22
CA ALA A 340 3.28 11.06 -14.72
C ALA A 340 3.61 11.59 -16.12
N GLU A 341 4.86 12.01 -16.34
CA GLU A 341 5.33 12.54 -17.62
C GLU A 341 5.86 11.42 -18.56
N HIS A 342 5.83 10.15 -18.13
CA HIS A 342 6.32 8.99 -18.90
C HIS A 342 7.77 9.16 -19.39
N LEU A 343 8.61 9.76 -18.55
CA LEU A 343 9.99 10.08 -18.93
C LEU A 343 10.89 8.85 -18.75
N PRO A 344 11.85 8.62 -19.67
CA PRO A 344 12.88 7.61 -19.48
C PRO A 344 13.88 8.01 -18.39
N LEU A 345 14.20 9.31 -18.30
CA LEU A 345 15.12 9.91 -17.33
C LEU A 345 14.69 11.34 -16.99
N ILE A 346 15.18 11.87 -15.89
CA ILE A 346 15.01 13.27 -15.49
C ILE A 346 16.37 13.94 -15.25
N THR A 347 16.48 15.23 -15.58
CA THR A 347 17.73 15.98 -15.39
C THR A 347 17.75 16.66 -14.03
N VAL A 348 18.88 16.56 -13.33
CA VAL A 348 19.09 17.17 -12.01
C VAL A 348 19.96 18.42 -12.16
N LEU A 349 19.47 19.55 -11.67
CA LEU A 349 20.17 20.83 -11.68
C LEU A 349 20.77 21.14 -10.31
N SER A 350 21.99 21.66 -10.34
CA SER A 350 22.65 22.29 -9.19
C SER A 350 21.99 23.62 -8.81
N PRO A 351 22.33 24.20 -7.65
CA PRO A 351 21.89 25.54 -7.27
C PRO A 351 22.31 26.65 -8.25
N ALA A 352 23.35 26.40 -9.07
CA ALA A 352 23.85 27.34 -10.08
C ALA A 352 23.22 27.14 -11.47
N ASP A 353 22.10 26.40 -11.57
CA ASP A 353 21.43 26.03 -12.83
C ASP A 353 22.30 25.23 -13.82
N ALA A 354 23.40 24.65 -13.34
CA ALA A 354 24.22 23.71 -14.10
C ALA A 354 23.71 22.28 -13.94
N VAL A 355 23.82 21.46 -15.00
CA VAL A 355 23.46 20.03 -14.96
C VAL A 355 24.40 19.30 -14.00
N ALA A 356 23.84 18.78 -12.92
CA ALA A 356 24.57 18.07 -11.88
C ALA A 356 24.58 16.55 -12.09
N GLY A 357 23.51 16.03 -12.69
CA GLY A 357 23.27 14.61 -12.82
C GLY A 357 22.02 14.29 -13.63
N ILE A 358 21.83 13.01 -13.90
CA ILE A 358 20.59 12.44 -14.43
C ILE A 358 20.09 11.36 -13.48
N ILE A 359 18.79 11.10 -13.48
CA ILE A 359 18.18 10.02 -12.72
C ILE A 359 17.24 9.26 -13.64
N ASP A 360 17.44 7.95 -13.71
CA ASP A 360 16.49 7.01 -14.30
C ASP A 360 15.86 6.10 -13.22
N ARG A 361 14.99 5.18 -13.63
CA ARG A 361 14.33 4.23 -12.72
C ARG A 361 15.30 3.28 -12.04
N GLY A 362 16.38 2.88 -12.72
CA GLY A 362 17.42 2.02 -12.17
C GLY A 362 18.24 2.74 -11.10
N ASP A 363 18.53 4.02 -11.30
CA ASP A 363 19.23 4.88 -10.34
C ASP A 363 18.41 5.09 -9.06
N ALA A 364 17.11 5.34 -9.21
CA ALA A 364 16.19 5.41 -8.07
C ALA A 364 16.16 4.09 -7.28
N VAL A 365 16.12 2.93 -7.96
CA VAL A 365 16.17 1.61 -7.31
C VAL A 365 17.54 1.37 -6.66
N LYS A 366 18.64 1.79 -7.29
CA LYS A 366 20.00 1.67 -6.76
C LYS A 366 20.19 2.48 -5.48
N ALA A 367 19.73 3.72 -5.47
CA ALA A 367 19.77 4.58 -4.28
C ALA A 367 18.98 3.97 -3.12
N LEU A 368 17.78 3.46 -3.41
CA LEU A 368 16.95 2.76 -2.44
C LEU A 368 17.59 1.48 -1.92
N ALA A 369 18.16 0.66 -2.81
CA ALA A 369 18.83 -0.59 -2.46
C ALA A 369 20.03 -0.33 -1.54
N LYS A 370 20.82 0.70 -1.84
CA LYS A 370 21.93 1.15 -0.99
C LYS A 370 21.42 1.64 0.37
N LYS A 371 20.34 2.42 0.42
CA LYS A 371 19.75 2.93 1.66
C LYS A 371 19.23 1.83 2.58
N LEU A 372 18.61 0.81 1.99
CA LEU A 372 17.99 -0.31 2.71
C LEU A 372 18.88 -1.56 2.82
N ASN A 373 20.13 -1.49 2.33
CA ASN A 373 21.04 -2.64 2.21
C ASN A 373 20.37 -3.86 1.54
N LEU A 374 19.59 -3.62 0.48
CA LEU A 374 18.93 -4.69 -0.27
C LEU A 374 19.94 -5.37 -1.21
N PRO A 375 19.93 -6.72 -1.29
CA PRO A 375 20.77 -7.44 -2.23
C PRO A 375 20.16 -7.35 -3.64
N ILE A 376 20.47 -6.27 -4.36
CA ILE A 376 20.12 -6.11 -5.78
C ILE A 376 21.42 -6.15 -6.59
N SER A 377 21.49 -7.02 -7.59
CA SER A 377 22.68 -7.13 -8.43
C SER A 377 22.78 -5.96 -9.40
N GLU A 378 24.01 -5.59 -9.80
CA GLU A 378 24.21 -4.56 -10.84
C GLU A 378 23.60 -5.00 -12.19
N ALA A 379 23.46 -6.32 -12.44
CA ALA A 379 22.77 -6.84 -13.62
C ALA A 379 21.27 -6.54 -13.59
N ASP A 380 20.63 -6.67 -12.43
CA ASP A 380 19.21 -6.31 -12.27
C ASP A 380 18.99 -4.81 -12.44
N ILE A 381 19.91 -3.98 -11.92
CA ILE A 381 19.84 -2.52 -12.10
C ILE A 381 19.94 -2.16 -13.59
N ARG A 382 20.88 -2.78 -14.33
CA ARG A 382 21.00 -2.57 -15.79
C ARG A 382 19.73 -2.98 -16.51
N ARG A 383 19.16 -4.14 -16.17
CA ARG A 383 17.90 -4.62 -16.74
C ARG A 383 16.75 -3.64 -16.48
N ILE A 384 16.65 -3.06 -15.29
CA ILE A 384 15.64 -2.05 -14.95
C ILE A 384 15.80 -0.78 -15.80
N LYS A 385 17.06 -0.35 -16.05
CA LYS A 385 17.35 0.79 -16.92
C LYS A 385 16.91 0.51 -18.36
N GLU A 386 17.18 -0.69 -18.87
CA GLU A 386 16.80 -1.13 -20.22
C GLU A 386 15.29 -1.30 -20.39
N GLU A 387 14.61 -1.93 -19.42
CA GLU A 387 13.17 -2.17 -19.47
C GLU A 387 12.36 -0.90 -19.19
N GLY A 388 12.97 0.14 -18.60
CA GLY A 388 12.30 1.39 -18.28
C GLY A 388 11.13 1.23 -17.31
N SER A 389 11.15 0.21 -16.46
CA SER A 389 10.05 -0.09 -15.53
C SER A 389 10.56 -0.47 -14.13
N TYR A 390 9.86 -0.02 -13.10
CA TYR A 390 10.21 -0.38 -11.72
C TYR A 390 9.88 -1.85 -11.43
N PRO A 391 10.67 -2.54 -10.59
CA PRO A 391 10.34 -3.87 -10.12
C PRO A 391 8.94 -3.90 -9.48
N HIS A 392 8.07 -4.77 -9.99
CA HIS A 392 6.70 -4.94 -9.47
C HIS A 392 6.66 -5.30 -7.97
N SER A 393 7.74 -5.84 -7.42
CA SER A 393 7.90 -6.18 -6.01
C SER A 393 7.99 -4.95 -5.10
N LEU A 394 8.46 -3.80 -5.62
CA LEU A 394 8.68 -2.58 -4.84
C LEU A 394 7.51 -1.59 -4.93
N GLN A 395 6.75 -1.59 -6.04
CA GLN A 395 5.60 -0.70 -6.25
C GLN A 395 5.91 0.79 -5.98
N LEU A 396 7.14 1.22 -6.28
CA LEU A 396 7.65 2.55 -5.92
C LEU A 396 6.75 3.71 -6.36
N PRO A 397 6.13 3.71 -7.56
CA PRO A 397 5.21 4.78 -7.95
C PRO A 397 4.02 4.93 -6.99
N ALA A 398 3.40 3.81 -6.59
CA ALA A 398 2.25 3.83 -5.68
C ALA A 398 2.67 4.35 -4.29
N ILE A 399 3.83 3.90 -3.80
CA ILE A 399 4.37 4.34 -2.51
C ILE A 399 4.71 5.83 -2.54
N ALA A 400 5.36 6.30 -3.61
CA ALA A 400 5.72 7.70 -3.77
C ALA A 400 4.49 8.61 -3.75
N ARG A 401 3.41 8.25 -4.47
CA ARG A 401 2.14 9.00 -4.44
C ARG A 401 1.53 9.09 -3.05
N THR A 402 1.44 7.96 -2.34
CA THR A 402 0.91 7.93 -0.97
C THR A 402 1.72 8.83 -0.05
N VAL A 403 3.05 8.79 -0.14
CA VAL A 403 3.94 9.62 0.68
C VAL A 403 3.81 11.11 0.33
N MET A 404 3.66 11.47 -0.94
CA MET A 404 3.47 12.87 -1.33
C MET A 404 2.10 13.43 -0.90
N ALA A 405 1.05 12.61 -0.97
CA ALA A 405 -0.26 12.99 -0.45
C ALA A 405 -0.19 13.36 1.04
N ASP A 406 0.57 12.59 1.83
CA ASP A 406 0.84 12.86 3.24
C ASP A 406 1.58 14.20 3.47
N LEU A 407 2.47 14.61 2.55
CA LEU A 407 3.27 15.84 2.66
C LEU A 407 2.53 17.12 2.22
N VAL A 408 1.68 17.04 1.19
CA VAL A 408 0.99 18.19 0.59
C VAL A 408 -0.28 18.58 1.36
N ALA A 409 -0.86 17.64 2.12
CA ALA A 409 -2.14 17.88 2.78
C ALA A 409 -2.03 19.01 3.85
N PRO A 410 -2.93 20.00 3.87
CA PRO A 410 -2.70 21.27 4.55
C PRO A 410 -2.50 21.11 6.06
N LYS A 411 -1.46 21.79 6.58
CA LYS A 411 -1.14 21.94 8.03
C LYS A 411 -2.16 22.83 8.78
N THR A 412 -3.38 22.99 8.28
CA THR A 412 -4.41 23.87 8.86
C THR A 412 -5.24 23.15 9.92
N ALA A 413 -4.62 22.75 11.04
CA ALA A 413 -5.38 22.32 12.23
C ALA A 413 -4.61 22.45 13.56
N ALA A 414 -3.57 23.29 13.63
CA ALA A 414 -2.76 23.46 14.85
C ALA A 414 -2.86 24.85 15.51
N LYS A 415 -3.81 25.71 15.08
CA LYS A 415 -4.04 27.02 15.72
C LYS A 415 -5.54 27.35 15.80
N SER A 416 -6.28 26.70 16.69
CA SER A 416 -7.52 27.25 17.25
C SER A 416 -7.91 26.52 18.55
N SER A 417 -7.09 26.66 19.59
CA SER A 417 -7.53 26.41 20.98
C SER A 417 -6.66 27.22 21.93
N SER A 418 -6.72 28.54 21.76
CA SER A 418 -6.37 29.51 22.81
C SER A 418 -7.30 30.71 22.61
N ASN A 419 -8.48 30.61 23.21
CA ASN A 419 -9.21 31.70 23.86
C ASN A 419 -10.46 31.11 24.52
#